data_AF-A0A933VI67-F1
#
_entry.id   AF-A0A933VI67-F1
#
_cell.length_a   1.000
_cell.length_b   1.000
_cell.length_c   1.000
_cell.angle_alpha   90.00
_cell.angle_beta   90.00
_cell.angle_gamma   90.00
#
_symmetry.space_group_name_H-M   'P 1'
#
loop_
_entity.id
_entity.type
_entity.pdbx_description
1 polymer ?
#
loop_
_entity_poly.entity_id
_entity_poly.type
_entity_poly.pdbx_seq_one_letter_code
_entity_poly.pdbx_strand_id
1 'polypeptide(L)'
;MQSALTVAHIVYALHATAIVLGITGAPTVIGSFVGSLPSIVAVILNYAKRGDARGTWLASHYRWQIRTFWFALLWLIVAVVLILTLVGVPIGFVMLAAVTVWLIYRIARGWLNLIDKQPMPN
;
A
#
# COMPACT_ATOMS: atom_id res chain seq x y z
N MET A 1 -3.74 -1.75 -22.98
CA MET A 1 -2.47 -1.94 -22.23
C MET A 1 -1.88 -0.62 -21.71
N GLN A 2 -1.70 0.42 -22.54
CA GLN A 2 -1.07 1.68 -22.11
C GLN A 2 -1.81 2.39 -20.96
N SER A 3 -3.14 2.48 -21.00
CA SER A 3 -3.94 3.01 -19.89
C SER A 3 -3.72 2.24 -18.57
N ALA A 4 -3.64 0.90 -18.62
CA ALA A 4 -3.41 0.08 -17.43
C ALA A 4 -2.01 0.30 -16.82
N LEU A 5 -0.99 0.52 -17.65
CA LEU A 5 0.36 0.86 -17.19
C LEU A 5 0.37 2.25 -16.50
N THR A 6 -0.23 3.25 -17.13
CA THR A 6 -0.32 4.61 -16.57
C THR A 6 -1.03 4.60 -15.22
N VAL A 7 -2.16 3.89 -15.11
CA VAL A 7 -2.90 3.80 -13.85
C VAL A 7 -2.08 3.07 -12.77
N ALA A 8 -1.31 2.03 -13.12
CA ALA A 8 -0.43 1.37 -12.16
C ALA A 8 0.63 2.34 -11.59
N HIS A 9 1.22 3.22 -12.41
CA HIS A 9 2.12 4.27 -11.92
C HIS A 9 1.42 5.29 -11.03
N ILE A 10 0.23 5.77 -11.43
CA ILE A 10 -0.57 6.70 -10.63
C ILE A 10 -0.87 6.10 -9.25
N VAL A 11 -1.26 4.82 -9.19
CA VAL A 11 -1.53 4.12 -7.93
C VAL A 11 -0.30 4.07 -7.03
N TYR A 12 0.89 3.77 -7.57
CA TYR A 12 2.11 3.82 -6.76
C TYR A 12 2.42 5.23 -6.25
N ALA A 13 2.24 6.25 -7.10
CA ALA A 13 2.43 7.64 -6.71
C ALA A 13 1.45 8.05 -5.59
N LEU A 14 0.16 7.70 -5.72
CA LEU A 14 -0.84 8.00 -4.70
C LEU A 14 -0.53 7.32 -3.36
N HIS A 15 -0.12 6.05 -3.39
CA HIS A 15 0.31 5.35 -2.17
C HIS A 15 1.58 5.95 -1.57
N ALA A 16 2.55 6.37 -2.38
CA ALA A 16 3.74 7.05 -1.88
C ALA A 16 3.40 8.41 -1.24
N THR A 17 2.52 9.20 -1.87
CA THR A 17 2.00 10.45 -1.30
C THR A 17 1.31 10.22 0.02
N ALA A 18 0.49 9.17 0.14
CA ALA A 18 -0.17 8.80 1.39
C ALA A 18 0.85 8.49 2.51
N ILE A 19 1.96 7.83 2.20
CA ILE A 19 3.05 7.61 3.17
C ILE A 19 3.67 8.94 3.59
N VAL A 20 4.01 9.81 2.63
CA VAL A 20 4.65 11.11 2.93
C VAL A 20 3.77 11.93 3.86
N LEU A 21 2.47 12.04 3.55
CA LEU A 21 1.50 12.72 4.43
C LEU A 21 1.43 12.09 5.82
N GLY A 22 1.51 10.75 5.89
CA GLY A 22 1.56 10.02 7.15
C GLY A 22 2.79 10.34 8.00
N ILE A 23 3.95 10.54 7.38
CA ILE A 23 5.20 10.87 8.06
C ILE A 23 5.18 12.33 8.57
N THR A 24 4.61 13.25 7.80
CA THR A 24 4.73 14.69 8.10
C THR A 24 3.67 15.23 9.06
N GLY A 25 2.56 14.53 9.27
CA GLY A 25 1.43 15.15 9.99
C GLY A 25 0.42 14.21 10.63
N ALA A 26 0.67 12.90 10.70
CA ALA A 26 -0.29 11.95 11.28
C ALA A 26 0.27 11.25 12.54
N PRO A 27 -0.61 10.82 13.47
CA PRO A 27 -0.20 10.04 14.64
C PRO A 27 0.50 8.72 14.29
N THR A 28 0.09 8.09 13.17
CA THR A 28 0.74 6.90 12.64
C THR A 28 0.74 6.95 11.11
N VAL A 29 1.84 6.50 10.49
CA VAL A 29 1.94 6.47 9.02
C VAL A 29 0.90 5.52 8.42
N ILE A 30 0.67 4.36 9.04
CA ILE A 30 -0.26 3.34 8.50
C ILE A 30 -1.71 3.78 8.64
N GLY A 31 -2.08 4.40 9.77
CA GLY A 31 -3.41 4.96 9.95
C GLY A 31 -3.73 6.01 8.89
N SER A 32 -2.79 6.94 8.65
CA SER A 32 -2.90 7.91 7.55
C SER A 32 -2.94 7.22 6.19
N PHE A 33 -2.06 6.26 5.94
CA PHE A 33 -2.02 5.55 4.67
C PHE A 33 -3.35 4.88 4.36
N VAL A 34 -3.97 4.17 5.30
CA VAL A 34 -5.23 3.46 5.05
C VAL A 34 -6.42 4.43 4.96
N GLY A 35 -6.44 5.47 5.79
CA GLY A 35 -7.57 6.40 5.87
C GLY A 35 -7.52 7.60 4.92
N SER A 36 -6.38 7.86 4.28
CA SER A 36 -6.20 9.05 3.43
C SER A 36 -6.85 8.92 2.06
N LEU A 37 -7.37 10.03 1.55
CA LEU A 37 -7.98 10.11 0.22
C LEU A 37 -7.08 9.55 -0.89
N PRO A 38 -5.76 9.84 -0.97
CA PRO A 38 -4.91 9.28 -2.04
C PRO A 38 -4.92 7.75 -2.06
N SER A 39 -4.84 7.10 -0.90
CA SER A 39 -4.77 5.63 -0.83
C SER A 39 -6.11 4.96 -1.10
N ILE A 40 -7.22 5.57 -0.66
CA ILE A 40 -8.57 5.13 -1.00
C ILE A 40 -8.81 5.23 -2.51
N VAL A 41 -8.45 6.37 -3.12
CA VAL A 41 -8.52 6.53 -4.58
C VAL A 41 -7.64 5.50 -5.29
N ALA A 42 -6.42 5.25 -4.79
CA ALA A 42 -5.51 4.27 -5.37
C ALA A 42 -6.09 2.84 -5.38
N VAL A 43 -6.68 2.38 -4.27
CA VAL A 43 -7.29 1.04 -4.23
C VAL A 43 -8.54 0.95 -5.12
N ILE A 44 -9.34 2.03 -5.21
CA ILE A 44 -10.49 2.08 -6.14
C ILE A 44 -10.02 1.98 -7.59
N LEU A 45 -9.02 2.78 -7.99
CA LEU A 45 -8.45 2.74 -9.34
C LEU A 45 -7.90 1.35 -9.68
N ASN A 46 -7.25 0.70 -8.72
CA ASN A 46 -6.80 -0.67 -8.88
C ASN A 46 -7.95 -1.62 -9.23
N TYR A 47 -9.05 -1.60 -8.46
CA TYR A 47 -10.18 -2.48 -8.72
C TYR A 47 -10.90 -2.15 -10.03
N ALA A 48 -11.00 -0.86 -10.38
CA ALA A 48 -11.60 -0.42 -11.63
C ALA A 48 -10.78 -0.85 -12.86
N LYS A 49 -9.45 -0.83 -12.78
CA LYS A 49 -8.56 -1.10 -13.92
C LYS A 49 -7.84 -2.44 -13.95
N ARG A 50 -7.94 -3.25 -12.90
CA ARG A 50 -7.38 -4.63 -12.89
C ARG A 50 -7.88 -5.48 -14.06
N GLY A 51 -9.11 -5.24 -14.53
CA GLY A 51 -9.72 -5.99 -15.64
C GLY A 51 -8.93 -5.83 -16.94
N ASP A 52 -8.44 -4.62 -17.20
CA ASP A 52 -7.70 -4.23 -18.41
C ASP A 52 -6.25 -4.77 -18.43
N ALA A 53 -5.76 -5.22 -17.27
CA ALA A 53 -4.43 -5.79 -17.10
C ALA A 53 -4.41 -7.33 -17.21
N ARG A 54 -5.57 -7.99 -17.32
CA ARG A 54 -5.66 -9.46 -17.36
C ARG A 54 -4.89 -10.05 -18.55
N GLY A 55 -4.24 -11.19 -18.32
CA GLY A 55 -3.40 -11.85 -19.33
C GLY A 55 -2.06 -11.16 -19.59
N THR A 56 -1.73 -10.08 -18.85
CA THR A 56 -0.45 -9.37 -18.98
C THR A 56 0.33 -9.40 -17.67
N TRP A 57 1.63 -9.07 -17.72
CA TRP A 57 2.47 -8.93 -16.53
C TRP A 57 1.95 -7.84 -15.57
N LEU A 58 1.22 -6.83 -16.05
CA LEU A 58 0.63 -5.78 -15.21
C LEU A 58 -0.37 -6.33 -14.20
N ALA A 59 -1.06 -7.44 -14.49
CA ALA A 59 -1.99 -8.07 -13.54
C ALA A 59 -1.31 -8.37 -12.19
N SER A 60 -0.02 -8.69 -12.21
CA SER A 60 0.78 -8.92 -11.00
C SER A 60 0.96 -7.64 -10.17
N HIS A 61 1.11 -6.47 -10.79
CA HIS A 61 1.21 -5.17 -10.10
C HIS A 61 -0.11 -4.76 -9.48
N TYR A 62 -1.22 -4.87 -10.21
CA TYR A 62 -2.55 -4.57 -9.66
C TYR A 62 -2.85 -5.46 -8.45
N ARG A 63 -2.54 -6.76 -8.54
CA ARG A 63 -2.67 -7.68 -7.39
C ARG A 63 -1.74 -7.30 -6.24
N TRP A 64 -0.50 -6.93 -6.54
CA TRP A 64 0.47 -6.48 -5.53
C TRP A 64 0.00 -5.23 -4.79
N GLN A 65 -0.44 -4.20 -5.51
CA GLN A 65 -0.91 -2.93 -4.95
C GLN A 65 -2.17 -3.14 -4.09
N ILE A 66 -3.15 -3.90 -4.58
CA ILE A 66 -4.35 -4.28 -3.82
C ILE A 66 -3.96 -5.00 -2.53
N ARG A 67 -3.10 -6.03 -2.60
CA ARG A 67 -2.63 -6.77 -1.42
C ARG A 67 -1.91 -5.85 -0.42
N THR A 68 -1.10 -4.90 -0.90
CA THR A 68 -0.41 -3.94 -0.04
C THR A 68 -1.40 -3.13 0.79
N PHE A 69 -2.48 -2.62 0.17
CA PHE A 69 -3.52 -1.88 0.90
C PHE A 69 -4.20 -2.75 1.96
N TRP A 70 -4.67 -3.95 1.58
CA TRP A 70 -5.41 -4.81 2.51
C TRP A 70 -4.55 -5.38 3.65
N PHE A 71 -3.28 -5.69 3.38
CA PHE A 71 -2.37 -6.08 4.45
C PHE A 71 -2.03 -4.91 5.38
N ALA A 72 -1.89 -3.68 4.86
CA ALA A 72 -1.72 -2.50 5.70
C ALA A 72 -2.94 -2.28 6.62
N LEU A 73 -4.16 -2.41 6.08
CA LEU A 73 -5.39 -2.36 6.88
C LEU A 73 -5.44 -3.48 7.92
N LEU A 74 -5.11 -4.73 7.53
CA LEU A 74 -5.07 -5.86 8.46
C LEU A 74 -4.13 -5.58 9.63
N TRP A 75 -2.88 -5.20 9.34
CA TRP A 75 -1.89 -4.94 10.39
C TRP A 75 -2.24 -3.72 11.25
N LEU A 76 -2.89 -2.72 10.68
CA LEU A 76 -3.45 -1.60 11.46
C LEU A 76 -4.48 -2.10 12.48
N ILE A 77 -5.41 -2.97 12.06
CA ILE A 77 -6.42 -3.54 12.96
C ILE A 77 -5.73 -4.35 14.07
N VAL A 78 -4.76 -5.19 13.74
CA VAL A 78 -3.99 -5.94 14.76
C VAL A 78 -3.28 -4.98 15.73
N ALA A 79 -2.69 -3.89 15.23
CA ALA A 79 -1.98 -2.92 16.07
C ALA A 79 -2.92 -2.24 17.05
N VAL A 80 -4.10 -1.82 16.56
CA VAL A 80 -5.13 -1.21 17.41
C VAL A 80 -5.56 -2.19 18.51
N VAL A 81 -5.82 -3.45 18.18
CA VAL A 81 -6.19 -4.46 19.18
C VAL A 81 -5.10 -4.65 20.24
N LEU A 82 -3.82 -4.68 19.85
CA LEU A 82 -2.70 -4.77 20.79
C LEU A 82 -2.62 -3.54 21.70
N ILE A 83 -2.76 -2.34 21.14
CA ILE A 83 -2.67 -1.07 21.87
C ILE A 83 -3.82 -0.88 22.85
N LEU A 84 -4.99 -1.48 22.60
CA LEU A 84 -6.11 -1.47 23.55
C LEU A 84 -5.80 -2.26 24.84
N THR A 85 -4.74 -3.07 24.87
CA THR A 85 -4.29 -3.79 26.07
C THR A 85 -3.07 -3.10 26.69
N LEU A 86 -3.01 -3.01 28.02
CA LEU A 86 -1.90 -2.34 28.72
C LEU A 86 -0.53 -2.95 28.38
N VAL A 87 -0.47 -4.29 28.25
CA VAL A 87 0.77 -5.03 27.93
C VAL A 87 1.12 -4.95 26.44
N GLY A 88 0.12 -4.84 25.57
CA GLY A 88 0.30 -4.82 24.13
C GLY A 88 0.69 -3.47 23.54
N VAL A 89 0.58 -2.36 24.29
CA VAL A 89 0.98 -1.01 23.84
C VAL A 89 2.37 -0.97 23.20
N PRO A 90 3.47 -1.38 23.89
CA PRO A 90 4.81 -1.31 23.31
C PRO A 90 4.94 -2.18 22.05
N ILE A 91 4.32 -3.37 22.05
CA ILE A 91 4.34 -4.30 20.92
C ILE A 91 3.62 -3.69 19.71
N GLY A 92 2.47 -3.05 19.94
CA GLY A 92 1.68 -2.38 18.91
C GLY A 92 2.47 -1.27 18.21
N PHE A 93 3.18 -0.43 18.95
CA PHE A 93 4.02 0.62 18.35
C PHE A 93 5.21 0.07 17.56
N VAL A 94 5.90 -0.95 18.07
CA VAL A 94 6.98 -1.64 17.33
C VAL A 94 6.44 -2.25 16.04
N MET A 95 5.26 -2.87 16.10
CA MET A 95 4.62 -3.44 14.92
C MET A 95 4.21 -2.37 13.91
N LEU A 96 3.67 -1.23 14.34
CA LEU A 96 3.36 -0.11 13.45
C LEU A 96 4.62 0.39 12.74
N ALA A 97 5.74 0.55 13.45
CA ALA A 97 7.01 0.94 12.82
C ALA A 97 7.50 -0.10 11.79
N ALA A 98 7.46 -1.39 12.13
CA ALA A 98 7.85 -2.47 11.23
C ALA A 98 6.98 -2.50 9.96
N VAL A 99 5.67 -2.32 10.11
CA VAL A 99 4.74 -2.31 8.98
C VAL A 99 4.92 -1.06 8.13
N THR A 100 5.29 0.09 8.70
CA THR A 100 5.67 1.29 7.92
C THR A 100 6.89 1.01 7.03
N VAL A 101 7.94 0.41 7.57
CA VAL A 101 9.13 0.03 6.79
C VAL A 101 8.77 -0.96 5.68
N TRP A 102 7.97 -1.98 6.02
CA TRP A 102 7.46 -2.95 5.04
C TRP A 102 6.65 -2.27 3.93
N LEU A 103 5.82 -1.29 4.26
CA LEU A 103 4.99 -0.56 3.31
C LEU A 103 5.82 0.26 2.33
N ILE A 104 6.84 0.99 2.82
CA ILE A 104 7.80 1.74 2.00
C ILE A 104 8.49 0.80 1.02
N TYR A 105 9.01 -0.33 1.52
CA TYR A 105 9.64 -1.35 0.70
C TYR A 105 8.69 -1.90 -0.39
N ARG A 106 7.44 -2.23 -0.03
CA ARG A 106 6.44 -2.78 -0.96
C ARG A 106 6.14 -1.82 -2.11
N ILE A 107 6.03 -0.52 -1.82
CA ILE A 107 5.77 0.50 -2.83
C ILE A 107 7.02 0.74 -3.67
N ALA A 108 8.19 0.94 -3.05
CA ALA A 108 9.44 1.17 -3.76
C ALA A 108 9.77 0.01 -4.71
N ARG A 109 9.78 -1.23 -4.20
CA ARG A 109 10.03 -2.44 -5.01
C ARG A 109 9.01 -2.57 -6.14
N GLY A 110 7.73 -2.36 -5.84
CA GLY A 110 6.66 -2.49 -6.82
C GLY A 110 6.75 -1.47 -7.96
N TRP A 111 7.13 -0.24 -7.62
CA TRP A 111 7.27 0.85 -8.59
C TRP A 111 8.54 0.71 -9.42
N LEU A 112 9.67 0.34 -8.81
CA LEU A 112 10.92 0.05 -9.54
C LEU A 112 10.71 -1.06 -10.57
N ASN A 113 10.12 -2.19 -10.16
CA ASN A 113 9.81 -3.28 -11.10
C ASN A 113 8.87 -2.82 -12.23
N LEU A 114 7.91 -1.92 -11.95
CA LEU A 114 7.01 -1.38 -12.97
C LEU A 114 7.76 -0.53 -14.00
N ILE A 115 8.72 0.29 -13.55
CA ILE A 115 9.61 1.10 -14.40
C ILE A 115 10.48 0.17 -15.28
N ASP A 116 11.01 -0.89 -14.69
CA ASP A 116 11.84 -1.88 -15.37
C ASP A 116 11.04 -2.86 -16.23
N LYS A 117 9.71 -2.70 -16.29
CA LYS A 117 8.75 -3.57 -17.02
C LYS A 117 8.85 -5.05 -16.61
N GLN A 118 9.18 -5.29 -15.34
CA GLN A 118 9.27 -6.63 -14.74
C GLN A 118 8.00 -6.94 -13.96
N PRO A 119 7.50 -8.19 -14.00
CA PRO A 119 6.35 -8.59 -13.19
C PRO A 119 6.66 -8.56 -11.69
N MET A 120 5.61 -8.52 -10.88
CA MET A 120 5.70 -8.81 -9.45
C MET A 120 5.65 -10.31 -9.20
N PRO A 121 6.38 -10.80 -8.17
CA PRO A 121 6.26 -12.18 -7.72
C PRO A 121 4.79 -12.53 -7.40
N ASN A 122 4.37 -13.75 -7.74
CA ASN A 122 3.00 -14.24 -7.56
C ASN A 122 2.62 -14.39 -6.08
#